data_AF-A0AAE3UCE5-F1
#
_entry.id   AF-A0AAE3UCE5-F1
#
_cell.length_a   1.000
_cell.length_b   1.000
_cell.length_c   1.000
_cell.angle_alpha   90.00
_cell.angle_beta   90.00
_cell.angle_gamma   90.00
#
_symmetry.space_group_name_H-M   'P 1'
#
loop_
_entity.id
_entity.type
_entity.pdbx_description
1 polymer ?
#
loop_
_entity_poly.entity_id
_entity_poly.type
_entity_poly.pdbx_seq_one_letter_code
_entity_poly.pdbx_strand_id
1 'polypeptide(L)'
;MKHFALFFLFLLFSTITSVIAQDSFLISLRKQSIQIENRDFYVTKVIDARTEESELGVVYKGMLNNPRDAYFEKELTEELQGFFDTNLPRRKGDNALIVKVIYLTISETITAGGETATASIGLDFISNSNDTLRLVHQTYALSKQEGMDVTQKHDENIARALAKCMQKLVKSNYQKQISQGMVLSESEMNAPATDDSKFDKLPIFQAEVPQKGIYYSFNEFRSNTPSYTDNFDVERSIRKGQRWNGEERAIPYVRGKDGKPTMVRDAWGFSDGQQVYIHAQNDYFPLKKVGRRFLFDAYASTNAASPAIATGALVGGVVGGVVTVVVGGATNNNTIQTYWLNMETGQIQAVSSHPEIVGATPRSSARCIIYYRGDKAKDDKTILIRLSNQSDTLRRELKPNSIVEVEWTSLLSELSLCAESENGECFSLQPDVSIPNYFQYLPAGARKNSYSITPVKEQEAVFYLKQIRYAQENAAKKEGKGQ
;
A
#
# COMPACT_ATOMS: atom_id res chain seq x y z
N MET A 1 -10.23 34.03 56.63
CA MET A 1 -10.80 32.70 56.31
C MET A 1 -11.12 32.50 54.83
N LYS A 2 -11.74 33.45 54.10
CA LYS A 2 -12.04 33.30 52.66
C LYS A 2 -10.81 33.10 51.74
N HIS A 3 -9.66 33.71 52.06
CA HIS A 3 -8.43 33.54 51.27
C HIS A 3 -7.69 32.22 51.53
N PHE A 4 -7.96 31.54 52.65
CA PHE A 4 -7.32 30.26 52.97
C PHE A 4 -7.99 29.09 52.23
N ALA A 5 -9.30 29.16 52.01
CA ALA A 5 -10.05 28.18 51.23
C ALA A 5 -9.72 28.22 49.73
N LEU A 6 -9.44 29.42 49.18
CA LEU A 6 -9.09 29.57 47.76
C LEU A 6 -7.69 29.01 47.43
N PHE A 7 -6.75 29.09 48.38
CA PHE A 7 -5.40 28.52 48.23
C PHE A 7 -5.42 26.98 48.27
N PHE A 8 -6.27 26.38 49.12
CA PHE A 8 -6.43 24.93 49.18
C PHE A 8 -7.11 24.36 47.92
N LEU A 9 -8.05 25.11 47.31
CA LEU A 9 -8.69 24.72 46.06
C LEU A 9 -7.72 24.76 44.86
N PHE A 10 -6.75 25.68 44.87
CA PHE A 10 -5.72 25.76 43.83
C PHE A 10 -4.66 24.64 43.95
N LEU A 11 -4.35 24.20 45.18
CA LEU A 11 -3.48 23.04 45.46
C LEU A 11 -4.13 21.69 45.10
N LEU A 12 -5.45 21.59 45.18
CA LEU A 12 -6.20 20.40 44.71
C LEU A 12 -6.30 20.33 43.18
N PHE A 13 -6.18 21.45 42.46
CA PHE A 13 -6.17 21.46 40.99
C PHE A 13 -4.76 21.27 40.38
N SER A 14 -3.68 21.58 41.11
CA SER A 14 -2.30 21.40 40.61
C SER A 14 -1.77 19.96 40.71
N THR A 15 -2.47 19.06 41.41
CA THR A 15 -2.08 17.64 41.53
C THR A 15 -2.73 16.73 40.49
N ILE A 16 -3.66 17.24 39.67
CA ILE A 16 -4.36 16.46 38.63
C ILE A 16 -3.63 16.50 37.28
N THR A 17 -2.66 17.41 37.07
CA THR A 17 -2.00 17.59 35.77
C THR A 17 -0.69 16.81 35.58
N SER A 18 -0.25 15.99 36.55
CA SER A 18 1.08 15.34 36.51
C SER A 18 1.06 13.81 36.30
N VAL A 19 -0.09 13.19 36.01
CA VAL A 19 -0.21 11.72 35.88
C VAL A 19 -0.77 11.32 34.52
N ILE A 20 -0.15 11.81 33.44
CA ILE A 20 -0.19 11.16 32.13
C ILE A 20 1.24 11.11 31.56
N ALA A 21 2.23 10.83 32.42
CA ALA A 21 3.46 10.20 31.94
C ALA A 21 3.07 8.74 31.66
N GLN A 22 2.60 8.46 30.44
CA GLN A 22 2.32 7.09 30.02
C GLN A 22 3.64 6.31 30.07
N ASP A 23 3.69 5.33 30.98
CA ASP A 23 4.84 4.45 31.22
C ASP A 23 5.19 3.68 29.94
N SER A 24 6.08 4.22 29.12
CA SER A 24 6.46 3.63 27.83
C SER A 24 7.28 2.35 28.01
N PHE A 25 7.21 1.45 27.03
CA PHE A 25 8.04 0.26 27.02
C PHE A 25 9.36 0.52 26.30
N LEU A 26 10.47 0.49 27.04
CA LEU A 26 11.79 0.71 26.45
C LEU A 26 12.44 -0.61 26.02
N ILE A 27 13.01 -0.59 24.82
CA ILE A 27 13.71 -1.72 24.20
C ILE A 27 15.20 -1.38 24.06
N SER A 28 16.06 -2.35 24.37
CA SER A 28 17.51 -2.23 24.28
C SER A 28 18.09 -3.42 23.53
N LEU A 29 18.89 -3.16 22.50
CA LEU A 29 19.59 -4.20 21.74
C LEU A 29 20.99 -4.48 22.30
N ARG A 30 21.43 -3.76 23.33
CA ARG A 30 22.79 -3.88 23.91
C ARG A 30 23.18 -5.28 24.36
N LYS A 31 22.20 -6.10 24.79
CA LYS A 31 22.42 -7.48 25.24
C LYS A 31 22.24 -8.52 24.13
N GLN A 32 21.78 -8.08 22.96
CA GLN A 32 21.49 -8.95 21.83
C GLN A 32 22.76 -9.20 21.03
N SER A 33 22.89 -10.44 20.55
CA SER A 33 24.01 -10.83 19.70
C SER A 33 23.52 -11.59 18.47
N ILE A 34 24.21 -11.43 17.34
CA ILE A 34 23.88 -12.11 16.09
C ILE A 34 25.12 -12.71 15.46
N GLN A 35 24.92 -13.79 14.71
CA GLN A 35 25.96 -14.41 13.90
C GLN A 35 25.51 -14.46 12.44
N ILE A 36 26.33 -13.90 11.56
CA ILE A 36 26.11 -13.88 10.12
C ILE A 36 27.22 -14.70 9.46
N GLU A 37 26.87 -15.88 8.96
CA GLU A 37 27.80 -16.73 8.22
C GLU A 37 28.27 -16.05 6.93
N ASN A 38 29.54 -16.27 6.57
CA ASN A 38 30.16 -15.74 5.33
C ASN A 38 30.03 -14.22 5.15
N ARG A 39 29.92 -13.47 6.26
CA ARG A 39 29.87 -12.01 6.23
C ARG A 39 31.20 -11.40 5.77
N ASP A 40 31.11 -10.57 4.75
CA ASP A 40 32.20 -9.81 4.12
C ASP A 40 31.87 -8.29 4.03
N PHE A 41 31.09 -7.78 4.99
CA PHE A 41 30.72 -6.37 5.07
C PHE A 41 30.63 -5.89 6.53
N TYR A 42 30.67 -4.58 6.72
CA TYR A 42 30.38 -3.92 7.98
C TYR A 42 29.49 -2.68 7.74
N VAL A 43 28.83 -2.22 8.79
CA VAL A 43 27.94 -1.05 8.72
C VAL A 43 28.71 0.20 9.14
N THR A 44 28.77 1.21 8.28
CA THR A 44 29.42 2.49 8.56
C THR A 44 28.48 3.56 9.09
N LYS A 45 27.21 3.49 8.72
CA LYS A 45 26.19 4.48 9.08
C LYS A 45 24.81 3.84 9.06
N VAL A 46 23.99 4.21 10.04
CA VAL A 46 22.55 3.98 10.04
C VAL A 46 21.80 5.27 9.70
N ILE A 47 20.79 5.17 8.84
CA ILE A 47 19.85 6.25 8.51
C ILE A 47 18.46 5.77 8.92
N ASP A 48 17.73 6.57 9.69
CA ASP A 48 16.29 6.38 9.85
C ASP A 48 15.58 7.09 8.70
N ALA A 49 14.81 6.35 7.91
CA ALA A 49 14.01 6.89 6.83
C ALA A 49 12.55 6.42 6.95
N ARG A 50 12.14 5.96 8.13
CA ARG A 50 10.74 5.64 8.41
C ARG A 50 9.91 6.92 8.38
N THR A 51 8.64 6.78 8.05
CA THR A 51 7.68 7.91 8.12
C THR A 51 7.34 8.28 9.55
N GLU A 52 7.26 7.27 10.42
CA GLU A 52 7.01 7.41 11.85
C GLU A 52 8.32 7.09 12.58
N GLU A 53 9.03 8.13 13.02
CA GLU A 53 10.43 8.03 13.44
C GLU A 53 10.61 7.66 14.93
N SER A 54 9.59 7.83 15.78
CA SER A 54 9.77 7.63 17.23
C SER A 54 9.24 6.30 17.74
N GLU A 55 8.02 5.91 17.37
CA GLU A 55 7.36 4.72 17.92
C GLU A 55 7.76 3.43 17.17
N LEU A 56 7.91 2.33 17.91
CA LEU A 56 8.10 0.99 17.33
C LEU A 56 6.76 0.24 17.20
N GLY A 57 5.77 0.58 18.01
CA GLY A 57 4.45 -0.03 18.04
C GLY A 57 3.96 -0.23 19.48
N VAL A 58 2.94 -1.06 19.65
CA VAL A 58 2.27 -1.26 20.94
C VAL A 58 2.57 -2.65 21.51
N VAL A 59 2.85 -2.70 22.81
CA VAL A 59 2.94 -3.93 23.62
C VAL A 59 1.86 -3.95 24.69
N TYR A 60 1.56 -5.11 25.25
CA TYR A 60 0.53 -5.26 26.27
C TYR A 60 1.16 -5.74 27.59
N LYS A 61 0.97 -4.96 28.66
CA LYS A 61 1.55 -5.28 29.97
C LYS A 61 0.50 -5.56 31.04
N GLY A 62 0.86 -6.52 31.90
CA GLY A 62 0.12 -6.89 33.11
C GLY A 62 -1.10 -7.75 32.83
N MET A 63 -1.74 -8.23 33.90
CA MET A 63 -2.84 -9.20 33.84
C MET A 63 -4.08 -8.72 33.06
N LEU A 64 -4.21 -7.41 32.84
CA LEU A 64 -5.31 -6.79 32.09
C LEU A 64 -4.93 -6.42 30.66
N ASN A 65 -3.72 -6.76 30.19
CA ASN A 65 -3.22 -6.45 28.85
C ASN A 65 -3.36 -4.96 28.53
N ASN A 66 -2.81 -4.11 29.40
CA ASN A 66 -2.86 -2.68 29.19
C ASN A 66 -1.89 -2.31 28.05
N PRO A 67 -2.35 -1.64 26.98
CA PRO A 67 -1.47 -1.23 25.89
C PRO A 67 -0.46 -0.19 26.38
N ARG A 68 0.76 -0.29 25.85
CA ARG A 68 1.88 0.63 26.06
C ARG A 68 2.64 0.80 24.75
N ASP A 69 2.90 2.05 24.40
CA ASP A 69 3.76 2.39 23.26
C ASP A 69 5.19 1.97 23.58
N ALA A 70 5.88 1.45 22.56
CA ALA A 70 7.23 0.95 22.67
C ALA A 70 8.22 1.82 21.90
N TYR A 71 9.36 2.08 22.52
CA TYR A 71 10.45 2.90 22.02
C TYR A 71 11.78 2.19 22.26
N PHE A 72 12.82 2.59 21.54
CA PHE A 72 14.16 2.24 21.96
C PHE A 72 14.60 3.06 23.19
N GLU A 73 15.51 2.52 24.00
CA GLU A 73 16.14 3.26 25.11
C GLU A 73 16.94 4.49 24.62
N LYS A 74 17.39 4.45 23.37
CA LYS A 74 18.09 5.52 22.65
C LYS A 74 17.37 5.82 21.34
N GLU A 75 17.75 6.92 20.69
CA GLU A 75 17.34 7.18 19.31
C GLU A 75 17.70 6.00 18.40
N LEU A 76 16.82 5.66 17.44
CA LEU A 76 16.94 4.46 16.62
C LEU A 76 18.32 4.35 15.96
N THR A 77 18.83 5.45 15.41
CA THR A 77 20.12 5.46 14.71
C THR A 77 21.27 5.14 15.67
N GLU A 78 21.23 5.65 16.90
CA GLU A 78 22.24 5.36 17.93
C GLU A 78 22.15 3.92 18.42
N GLU A 79 20.93 3.42 18.67
CA GLU A 79 20.68 2.06 19.15
C GLU A 79 21.15 1.02 18.12
N LEU A 80 20.76 1.19 16.85
CA LEU A 80 21.15 0.29 15.77
C LEU A 80 22.63 0.41 15.40
N GLN A 81 23.20 1.61 15.40
CA GLN A 81 24.64 1.78 15.15
C GLN A 81 25.45 1.05 16.22
N GLY A 82 25.11 1.22 17.51
CA GLY A 82 25.77 0.51 18.60
C GLY A 82 25.63 -1.01 18.52
N PHE A 83 24.45 -1.49 18.10
CA PHE A 83 24.22 -2.92 17.83
C PHE A 83 25.12 -3.44 16.71
N PHE A 84 25.23 -2.72 15.58
CA PHE A 84 26.07 -3.12 14.46
C PHE A 84 27.57 -3.01 14.76
N ASP A 85 28.02 -1.99 15.48
CA ASP A 85 29.43 -1.84 15.85
C ASP A 85 29.90 -3.01 16.73
N THR A 86 29.01 -3.47 17.62
CA THR A 86 29.26 -4.61 18.51
C THR A 86 29.24 -5.95 17.75
N ASN A 87 28.25 -6.16 16.88
CA ASN A 87 28.00 -7.46 16.26
C ASN A 87 28.71 -7.65 14.90
N LEU A 88 29.01 -6.56 14.20
CA LEU A 88 29.58 -6.54 12.86
C LEU A 88 30.86 -5.69 12.80
N PRO A 89 31.83 -5.89 13.73
CA PRO A 89 33.05 -5.09 13.72
C PRO A 89 33.78 -5.24 12.38
N ARG A 90 34.41 -4.14 11.94
CA ARG A 90 35.16 -4.09 10.69
C ARG A 90 36.29 -5.12 10.69
N ARG A 91 36.33 -5.98 9.67
CA ARG A 91 37.47 -6.87 9.38
C ARG A 91 38.19 -6.40 8.12
N LYS A 92 39.42 -6.88 7.94
CA LYS A 92 40.19 -6.61 6.72
C LYS A 92 39.48 -7.24 5.52
N GLY A 93 39.21 -6.42 4.50
CA GLY A 93 38.53 -6.85 3.27
C GLY A 93 37.00 -6.72 3.30
N ASP A 94 36.40 -6.36 4.44
CA ASP A 94 34.96 -6.14 4.50
C ASP A 94 34.55 -4.91 3.67
N ASN A 95 33.44 -5.03 2.95
CA ASN A 95 32.79 -3.93 2.25
C ASN A 95 32.09 -2.98 3.24
N ALA A 96 32.26 -1.68 3.05
CA ALA A 96 31.60 -0.66 3.84
C ALA A 96 30.17 -0.42 3.31
N LEU A 97 29.15 -0.61 4.15
CA LEU A 97 27.75 -0.40 3.80
C LEU A 97 27.07 0.58 4.75
N ILE A 98 26.20 1.42 4.18
CA ILE A 98 25.23 2.23 4.89
C ILE A 98 23.93 1.41 4.98
N VAL A 99 23.30 1.40 6.15
CA VAL A 99 22.00 0.80 6.38
C VAL A 99 20.96 1.90 6.51
N LYS A 100 19.99 1.92 5.61
CA LYS A 100 18.83 2.82 5.69
C LYS A 100 17.62 2.02 6.14
N VAL A 101 17.05 2.39 7.28
CA VAL A 101 15.87 1.75 7.87
C VAL A 101 14.64 2.39 7.26
N ILE A 102 13.94 1.64 6.42
CA ILE A 102 12.75 2.10 5.71
C ILE A 102 11.46 1.63 6.41
N TYR A 103 11.56 0.62 7.27
CA TYR A 103 10.44 0.10 8.05
C TYR A 103 10.96 -0.59 9.32
N LEU A 104 10.36 -0.31 10.46
CA LEU A 104 10.58 -1.05 11.69
C LEU A 104 9.32 -0.95 12.54
N THR A 105 8.74 -2.09 12.88
CA THR A 105 7.63 -2.15 13.84
C THR A 105 7.67 -3.43 14.66
N ILE A 106 7.09 -3.36 15.85
CA ILE A 106 6.77 -4.49 16.69
C ILE A 106 5.26 -4.58 16.91
N SER A 107 4.77 -5.78 17.19
CA SER A 107 3.37 -5.99 17.57
C SER A 107 3.22 -7.24 18.42
N GLU A 108 2.14 -7.28 19.18
CA GLU A 108 1.70 -8.44 19.95
C GLU A 108 0.31 -8.86 19.51
N THR A 109 0.11 -10.17 19.34
CA THR A 109 -1.22 -10.76 19.13
C THR A 109 -1.55 -11.66 20.31
N ILE A 110 -2.63 -11.35 20.99
CA ILE A 110 -3.12 -12.11 22.15
C ILE A 110 -4.26 -13.01 21.69
N THR A 111 -4.17 -14.30 21.99
CA THR A 111 -5.20 -15.31 21.70
C THR A 111 -5.53 -16.08 22.96
N ALA A 112 -6.62 -16.87 22.94
CA ALA A 112 -6.97 -17.74 24.06
C ALA A 112 -5.87 -18.79 24.38
N GLY A 113 -5.00 -19.11 23.42
CA GLY A 113 -3.92 -20.09 23.56
C GLY A 113 -2.55 -19.50 23.91
N GLY A 114 -2.43 -18.17 24.03
CA GLY A 114 -1.18 -17.48 24.32
C GLY A 114 -0.98 -16.23 23.47
N GLU A 115 0.21 -15.66 23.59
CA GLU A 115 0.62 -14.42 22.96
C GLU A 115 1.69 -14.68 21.90
N THR A 116 1.73 -13.82 20.88
CA THR A 116 2.75 -13.83 19.84
C THR A 116 3.36 -12.44 19.72
N ALA A 117 4.65 -12.29 20.03
CA ALA A 117 5.41 -11.08 19.74
C ALA A 117 6.01 -11.18 18.35
N THR A 118 5.94 -10.10 17.58
CA THR A 118 6.45 -10.01 16.22
C THR A 118 7.28 -8.75 16.05
N ALA A 119 8.43 -8.84 15.39
CA ALA A 119 9.20 -7.70 14.90
C ALA A 119 9.35 -7.80 13.38
N SER A 120 9.12 -6.67 12.71
CA SER A 120 9.18 -6.52 11.26
C SER A 120 10.16 -5.42 10.90
N ILE A 121 11.08 -5.69 9.97
CA ILE A 121 12.09 -4.72 9.56
C ILE A 121 12.29 -4.71 8.04
N GLY A 122 12.33 -3.52 7.46
CA GLY A 122 12.72 -3.27 6.07
C GLY A 122 13.97 -2.42 6.03
N LEU A 123 14.95 -2.85 5.24
CA LEU A 123 16.26 -2.21 5.12
C LEU A 123 16.67 -2.05 3.67
N ASP A 124 17.28 -0.90 3.39
CA ASP A 124 18.13 -0.67 2.23
C ASP A 124 19.60 -0.75 2.63
N PHE A 125 20.38 -1.46 1.83
CA PHE A 125 21.82 -1.52 1.92
C PHE A 125 22.43 -0.69 0.80
N ILE A 126 23.27 0.26 1.16
CA ILE A 126 23.84 1.24 0.23
C ILE A 126 25.36 1.18 0.34
N SER A 127 26.05 1.03 -0.79
CA SER A 127 27.51 1.18 -0.83
C SER A 127 27.88 2.62 -1.14
N ASN A 128 28.95 3.11 -0.52
CA ASN A 128 29.63 4.33 -0.95
C ASN A 128 31.02 3.93 -1.48
N SER A 129 31.14 3.81 -2.80
CA SER A 129 32.40 3.45 -3.46
C SER A 129 32.76 4.53 -4.48
N ASN A 130 33.97 5.07 -4.38
CA ASN A 130 34.45 6.17 -5.23
C ASN A 130 33.47 7.37 -5.23
N ASP A 131 33.02 7.78 -4.04
CA ASP A 131 32.03 8.86 -3.83
C ASP A 131 30.70 8.66 -4.58
N THR A 132 30.40 7.43 -5.01
CA THR A 132 29.15 7.08 -5.66
C THR A 132 28.31 6.24 -4.70
N LEU A 133 27.15 6.77 -4.33
CA LEU A 133 26.14 6.03 -3.55
C LEU A 133 25.37 5.10 -4.48
N ARG A 134 25.30 3.81 -4.13
CA ARG A 134 24.53 2.82 -4.88
C ARG A 134 23.68 1.95 -3.96
N LEU A 135 22.42 1.77 -4.31
CA LEU A 135 21.57 0.76 -3.69
C LEU A 135 22.08 -0.63 -4.12
N VAL A 136 22.58 -1.41 -3.16
CA VAL A 136 23.14 -2.74 -3.44
C VAL A 136 22.17 -3.86 -3.12
N HIS A 137 21.28 -3.65 -2.15
CA HIS A 137 20.26 -4.62 -1.79
C HIS A 137 19.13 -3.94 -1.02
N GLN A 138 17.92 -4.45 -1.19
CA GLN A 138 16.73 -4.04 -0.45
C GLN A 138 16.04 -5.29 0.04
N THR A 139 15.71 -5.32 1.33
CA THR A 139 15.17 -6.51 1.97
C THR A 139 14.18 -6.17 3.06
N TYR A 140 13.34 -7.15 3.34
CA TYR A 140 12.44 -7.16 4.48
C TYR A 140 12.55 -8.49 5.22
N ALA A 141 12.43 -8.46 6.54
CA ALA A 141 12.38 -9.65 7.37
C ALA A 141 11.41 -9.50 8.54
N LEU A 142 10.91 -10.65 8.99
CA LEU A 142 10.05 -10.77 10.16
C LEU A 142 10.63 -11.82 11.10
N SER A 143 10.55 -11.56 12.40
CA SER A 143 10.76 -12.54 13.47
C SER A 143 9.54 -12.58 14.36
N LYS A 144 9.18 -13.77 14.85
CA LYS A 144 8.11 -13.93 15.83
C LYS A 144 8.48 -14.95 16.88
N GLN A 145 7.92 -14.79 18.08
CA GLN A 145 7.98 -15.76 19.16
C GLN A 145 6.63 -15.87 19.85
N GLU A 146 6.26 -17.09 20.18
CA GLU A 146 5.04 -17.41 20.92
C GLU A 146 5.38 -17.65 22.40
N GLY A 147 4.44 -17.40 23.31
CA GLY A 147 4.61 -17.61 24.75
C GLY A 147 3.43 -17.14 25.58
N MET A 148 3.50 -17.33 26.90
CA MET A 148 2.51 -16.80 27.84
C MET A 148 2.73 -15.32 28.19
N ASP A 149 3.99 -14.87 28.14
CA ASP A 149 4.40 -13.46 28.19
C ASP A 149 5.47 -13.31 27.10
N VAL A 150 5.21 -12.42 26.15
CA VAL A 150 6.08 -12.19 25.00
C VAL A 150 6.65 -10.78 24.95
N THR A 151 6.27 -9.90 25.88
CA THR A 151 6.69 -8.49 25.87
C THR A 151 8.20 -8.34 25.99
N GLN A 152 8.85 -9.22 26.74
CA GLN A 152 10.31 -9.23 26.89
C GLN A 152 11.05 -9.90 25.72
N LYS A 153 10.36 -10.23 24.63
CA LYS A 153 10.95 -10.91 23.45
C LYS A 153 11.17 -9.99 22.27
N HIS A 154 10.80 -8.71 22.38
CA HIS A 154 10.88 -7.78 21.24
C HIS A 154 12.31 -7.42 20.86
N ASP A 155 13.20 -7.24 21.83
CA ASP A 155 14.63 -7.02 21.58
C ASP A 155 15.26 -8.19 20.80
N GLU A 156 14.99 -9.43 21.23
CA GLU A 156 15.43 -10.64 20.55
C GLU A 156 14.81 -10.78 19.16
N ASN A 157 13.52 -10.49 19.01
CA ASN A 157 12.85 -10.53 17.71
C ASN A 157 13.41 -9.49 16.72
N ILE A 158 13.68 -8.26 17.18
CA ILE A 158 14.32 -7.23 16.35
C ILE A 158 15.71 -7.70 15.92
N ALA A 159 16.53 -8.20 16.85
CA ALA A 159 17.86 -8.73 16.55
C ALA A 159 17.81 -9.89 15.53
N ARG A 160 16.86 -10.82 15.67
CA ARG A 160 16.67 -11.90 14.70
C ARG A 160 16.18 -11.41 13.34
N ALA A 161 15.28 -10.43 13.29
CA ALA A 161 14.82 -9.85 12.04
C ALA A 161 15.97 -9.13 11.30
N LEU A 162 16.79 -8.36 12.03
CA LEU A 162 18.04 -7.78 11.52
C LEU A 162 18.97 -8.87 10.97
N ALA A 163 19.20 -9.94 11.72
CA ALA A 163 20.06 -11.04 11.28
C ALA A 163 19.55 -11.70 9.98
N LYS A 164 18.23 -11.89 9.85
CA LYS A 164 17.61 -12.41 8.63
C LYS A 164 17.83 -11.49 7.43
N CYS A 165 17.70 -10.18 7.59
CA CYS A 165 18.01 -9.21 6.53
C CYS A 165 19.47 -9.30 6.09
N MET A 166 20.41 -9.38 7.04
CA MET A 166 21.83 -9.52 6.76
C MET A 166 22.16 -10.86 6.07
N GLN A 167 21.51 -11.95 6.46
CA GLN A 167 21.67 -13.25 5.78
C GLN A 167 21.12 -13.21 4.35
N LYS A 168 20.01 -12.50 4.10
CA LYS A 168 19.48 -12.29 2.74
C LYS A 168 20.46 -11.47 1.89
N LEU A 169 21.08 -10.44 2.46
CA LEU A 169 22.15 -9.68 1.81
C LEU A 169 23.30 -10.60 1.39
N VAL A 170 23.87 -11.40 2.31
CA VAL A 170 24.98 -12.34 2.00
C VAL A 170 24.61 -13.34 0.90
N LYS A 171 23.37 -13.84 0.90
CA LYS A 171 22.88 -14.79 -0.12
C LYS A 171 22.55 -14.14 -1.46
N SER A 172 22.52 -12.80 -1.52
CA SER A 172 22.26 -12.06 -2.75
C SER A 172 23.55 -11.78 -3.52
N ASN A 173 23.43 -11.24 -4.74
CA ASN A 173 24.57 -10.81 -5.54
C ASN A 173 24.98 -9.35 -5.22
N TYR A 174 24.93 -8.93 -3.96
CA TYR A 174 25.11 -7.50 -3.61
C TYR A 174 26.49 -6.97 -4.00
N GLN A 175 27.54 -7.79 -3.98
CA GLN A 175 28.88 -7.39 -4.38
C GLN A 175 28.94 -6.94 -5.84
N LYS A 176 28.16 -7.59 -6.73
CA LYS A 176 28.01 -7.14 -8.12
C LYS A 176 27.32 -5.78 -8.18
N GLN A 177 26.33 -5.57 -7.31
CA GLN A 177 25.58 -4.31 -7.21
C GLN A 177 26.41 -3.15 -6.64
N ILE A 178 27.52 -3.39 -5.94
CA ILE A 178 28.45 -2.32 -5.55
C ILE A 178 28.96 -1.54 -6.78
N SER A 179 29.06 -2.19 -7.95
CA SER A 179 29.49 -1.53 -9.19
C SER A 179 28.35 -1.26 -10.18
N GLN A 180 27.25 -2.01 -10.09
CA GLN A 180 26.16 -2.00 -11.08
C GLN A 180 24.81 -1.55 -10.53
N GLY A 181 24.70 -1.39 -9.22
CA GLY A 181 23.46 -1.00 -8.55
C GLY A 181 23.01 0.40 -8.92
N MET A 182 21.73 0.66 -8.66
CA MET A 182 21.12 1.96 -8.92
C MET A 182 21.88 3.06 -8.18
N VAL A 183 22.33 4.07 -8.92
CA VAL A 183 22.99 5.26 -8.34
C VAL A 183 21.93 6.07 -7.60
N LEU A 184 22.27 6.50 -6.38
CA LEU A 184 21.44 7.37 -5.57
C LEU A 184 22.08 8.75 -5.47
N SER A 185 21.28 9.81 -5.52
CA SER A 185 21.72 11.10 -4.99
C SER A 185 21.76 11.08 -3.46
N GLU A 186 22.46 12.04 -2.86
CA GLU A 186 22.42 12.22 -1.41
C GLU A 186 21.00 12.55 -0.91
N SER A 187 20.21 13.27 -1.69
CA SER A 187 18.81 13.54 -1.36
C SER A 187 17.96 12.26 -1.40
N GLU A 188 18.14 11.38 -2.39
CA GLU A 188 17.43 10.10 -2.49
C GLU A 188 17.82 9.14 -1.34
N MET A 189 19.11 9.14 -0.95
CA MET A 189 19.57 8.38 0.20
C MET A 189 18.89 8.82 1.50
N ASN A 190 18.77 10.14 1.74
CA ASN A 190 18.18 10.67 2.97
C ASN A 190 16.66 10.87 2.90
N ALA A 191 16.02 10.67 1.74
CA ALA A 191 14.58 10.82 1.59
C ALA A 191 13.80 9.78 2.43
N PRO A 192 12.66 10.17 3.04
CA PRO A 192 11.76 9.23 3.71
C PRO A 192 11.29 8.10 2.79
N ALA A 193 10.96 6.95 3.38
CA ALA A 193 10.51 5.77 2.65
C ALA A 193 9.21 6.02 1.85
N THR A 194 8.39 6.98 2.27
CA THR A 194 7.11 7.40 1.66
C THR A 194 7.22 8.32 0.46
N ASP A 195 8.43 8.62 -0.03
CA ASP A 195 8.55 9.35 -1.28
C ASP A 195 8.08 8.48 -2.46
N ASP A 196 6.78 8.53 -2.74
CA ASP A 196 6.11 7.81 -3.83
C ASP A 196 6.65 8.20 -5.21
N SER A 197 7.39 9.30 -5.35
CA SER A 197 7.93 9.74 -6.65
C SER A 197 8.96 8.78 -7.22
N LYS A 198 9.65 8.00 -6.37
CA LYS A 198 10.58 6.97 -6.82
C LYS A 198 9.88 5.79 -7.50
N PHE A 199 8.60 5.55 -7.17
CA PHE A 199 7.86 4.42 -7.72
C PHE A 199 7.54 4.59 -9.19
N ASP A 200 7.39 5.82 -9.68
CA ASP A 200 7.23 6.08 -11.10
C ASP A 200 8.39 5.52 -11.90
N LYS A 201 9.62 5.52 -11.37
CA LYS A 201 10.80 5.04 -12.08
C LYS A 201 10.92 3.51 -12.11
N LEU A 202 10.07 2.77 -11.38
CA LEU A 202 10.16 1.31 -11.33
C LEU A 202 9.64 0.70 -12.64
N PRO A 203 10.34 -0.30 -13.22
CA PRO A 203 9.95 -0.91 -14.49
C PRO A 203 8.49 -1.41 -14.52
N ILE A 204 7.99 -1.95 -13.40
CA ILE A 204 6.61 -2.45 -13.32
C ILE A 204 5.54 -1.35 -13.42
N PHE A 205 5.86 -0.10 -13.04
CA PHE A 205 4.97 1.05 -13.23
C PHE A 205 5.11 1.67 -14.62
N GLN A 206 6.26 1.50 -15.28
CA GLN A 206 6.53 1.99 -16.63
C GLN A 206 5.98 1.06 -17.73
N ALA A 207 5.77 -0.21 -17.43
CA ALA A 207 5.21 -1.16 -18.38
C ALA A 207 3.73 -0.87 -18.66
N GLU A 208 3.37 -0.75 -19.94
CA GLU A 208 1.97 -0.75 -20.39
C GLU A 208 1.33 -2.11 -20.10
N VAL A 209 2.10 -3.19 -20.32
CA VAL A 209 1.73 -4.57 -20.05
C VAL A 209 2.86 -5.25 -19.27
N PRO A 210 2.59 -5.86 -18.10
CA PRO A 210 3.59 -6.60 -17.34
C PRO A 210 4.19 -7.77 -18.13
N GLN A 211 5.48 -8.06 -17.91
CA GLN A 211 6.16 -9.13 -18.63
C GLN A 211 5.53 -10.47 -18.26
N LYS A 212 5.12 -11.25 -19.27
CA LYS A 212 4.59 -12.61 -19.05
C LYS A 212 5.65 -13.49 -18.39
N GLY A 213 5.28 -14.18 -17.31
CA GLY A 213 6.17 -15.07 -16.58
C GLY A 213 5.76 -15.25 -15.12
N ILE A 214 6.51 -16.09 -14.42
CA ILE A 214 6.38 -16.33 -12.98
C ILE A 214 7.45 -15.53 -12.26
N TYR A 215 7.00 -14.71 -11.31
CA TYR A 215 7.84 -13.93 -10.42
C TYR A 215 8.04 -14.74 -9.15
N TYR A 216 9.25 -15.25 -8.92
CA TYR A 216 9.56 -15.95 -7.68
C TYR A 216 9.85 -14.97 -6.54
N SER A 217 10.16 -13.73 -6.86
CA SER A 217 10.44 -12.70 -5.86
C SER A 217 9.67 -11.41 -6.11
N PHE A 218 9.43 -10.67 -5.02
CA PHE A 218 8.93 -9.30 -5.10
C PHE A 218 9.85 -8.40 -5.95
N ASN A 219 11.17 -8.61 -5.85
CA ASN A 219 12.14 -7.85 -6.63
C ASN A 219 12.00 -8.11 -8.13
N GLU A 220 11.81 -9.36 -8.56
CA GLU A 220 11.52 -9.68 -9.97
C GLU A 220 10.25 -8.98 -10.45
N PHE A 221 9.19 -8.95 -9.62
CA PHE A 221 7.97 -8.22 -9.95
C PHE A 221 8.24 -6.73 -10.09
N ARG A 222 8.93 -6.13 -9.12
CA ARG A 222 9.27 -4.71 -9.10
C ARG A 222 10.12 -4.29 -10.32
N SER A 223 11.08 -5.14 -10.72
CA SER A 223 11.90 -4.94 -11.91
C SER A 223 11.22 -5.40 -13.20
N ASN A 224 10.03 -5.97 -13.15
CA ASN A 224 9.30 -6.55 -14.29
C ASN A 224 10.15 -7.58 -15.06
N THR A 225 10.97 -8.38 -14.34
CA THR A 225 11.87 -9.38 -14.92
C THR A 225 11.61 -10.75 -14.27
N PRO A 226 10.55 -11.48 -14.67
CA PRO A 226 10.26 -12.80 -14.12
C PRO A 226 11.40 -13.79 -14.39
N SER A 227 11.78 -14.59 -13.39
CA SER A 227 12.83 -15.60 -13.54
C SER A 227 12.41 -16.81 -14.36
N TYR A 228 11.11 -17.02 -14.59
CA TYR A 228 10.59 -18.10 -15.43
C TYR A 228 9.62 -17.52 -16.46
N THR A 229 10.01 -17.55 -17.72
CA THR A 229 9.22 -17.05 -18.88
C THR A 229 8.78 -18.15 -19.82
N ASP A 230 9.20 -19.40 -19.58
CA ASP A 230 8.90 -20.56 -20.40
C ASP A 230 7.40 -20.92 -20.36
N ASN A 231 6.98 -21.83 -21.24
CA ASN A 231 5.58 -22.26 -21.39
C ASN A 231 5.00 -22.78 -20.06
N PHE A 232 4.33 -21.89 -19.32
CA PHE A 232 3.41 -22.23 -18.23
C PHE A 232 1.97 -22.05 -18.69
N ASP A 233 1.10 -22.89 -18.17
CA ASP A 233 -0.34 -22.85 -18.40
C ASP A 233 -1.02 -22.12 -17.23
N VAL A 234 -2.14 -21.46 -17.51
CA VAL A 234 -2.97 -20.82 -16.47
C VAL A 234 -4.34 -21.48 -16.46
N GLU A 235 -4.68 -22.15 -15.37
CA GLU A 235 -6.03 -22.67 -15.16
C GLU A 235 -6.91 -21.54 -14.62
N ARG A 236 -8.04 -21.28 -15.31
CA ARG A 236 -9.01 -20.26 -14.93
C ARG A 236 -10.30 -20.91 -14.45
N SER A 237 -10.84 -20.42 -13.34
CA SER A 237 -12.11 -20.87 -12.77
C SER A 237 -12.80 -19.72 -12.06
N ILE A 238 -14.11 -19.80 -11.82
CA ILE A 238 -14.80 -18.77 -11.03
C ILE A 238 -14.58 -19.02 -9.52
N ARG A 239 -14.23 -17.97 -8.78
CA ARG A 239 -14.12 -18.01 -7.32
C ARG A 239 -15.48 -18.36 -6.71
N LYS A 240 -15.49 -19.40 -5.86
CA LYS A 240 -16.71 -19.86 -5.18
C LYS A 240 -17.04 -18.93 -4.01
N GLY A 241 -18.31 -18.58 -3.85
CA GLY A 241 -18.85 -17.78 -2.75
C GLY A 241 -19.58 -16.54 -3.26
N GLN A 242 -20.75 -16.25 -2.66
CA GLN A 242 -21.65 -15.18 -3.13
C GLN A 242 -20.99 -13.79 -3.23
N ARG A 243 -19.92 -13.53 -2.46
CA ARG A 243 -19.27 -12.22 -2.38
C ARG A 243 -18.20 -11.97 -3.43
N TRP A 244 -17.66 -13.02 -4.06
CA TRP A 244 -16.68 -12.86 -5.13
C TRP A 244 -17.33 -12.37 -6.43
N ASN A 245 -18.66 -12.29 -6.52
CA ASN A 245 -19.40 -11.75 -7.66
C ASN A 245 -18.93 -12.26 -9.04
N GLY A 246 -18.53 -13.54 -9.11
CA GLY A 246 -18.02 -14.12 -10.36
C GLY A 246 -16.57 -13.77 -10.69
N GLU A 247 -15.79 -13.24 -9.75
CA GLU A 247 -14.37 -12.99 -9.95
C GLU A 247 -13.62 -14.27 -10.34
N GLU A 248 -12.67 -14.09 -11.26
CA GLU A 248 -11.87 -15.18 -11.76
C GLU A 248 -10.74 -15.56 -10.79
N ARG A 249 -10.52 -16.85 -10.65
CA ARG A 249 -9.37 -17.47 -10.03
C ARG A 249 -8.45 -17.97 -11.12
N ALA A 250 -7.18 -17.58 -11.07
CA ALA A 250 -6.17 -18.00 -12.02
C ALA A 250 -5.01 -18.71 -11.29
N ILE A 251 -4.64 -19.91 -11.73
CA ILE A 251 -3.60 -20.72 -11.09
C ILE A 251 -2.53 -21.09 -12.13
N PRO A 252 -1.25 -20.77 -11.88
CA PRO A 252 -0.16 -21.11 -12.79
C PRO A 252 0.28 -22.58 -12.62
N TYR A 253 0.48 -23.26 -13.74
CA TYR A 253 1.04 -24.62 -13.82
C TYR A 253 2.26 -24.66 -14.73
N VAL A 254 3.33 -25.29 -14.27
CA VAL A 254 4.51 -25.60 -15.08
C VAL A 254 4.52 -27.07 -15.46
N ARG A 255 5.01 -27.40 -16.66
CA ARG A 255 5.14 -28.80 -17.09
C ARG A 255 6.53 -29.32 -16.78
N GLY A 256 6.59 -30.37 -15.98
CA GLY A 256 7.84 -31.08 -15.72
C GLY A 256 8.35 -31.82 -16.96
N LYS A 257 9.54 -32.44 -16.85
CA LYS A 257 10.10 -33.29 -17.91
C LYS A 257 9.21 -34.47 -18.30
N ASP A 258 8.32 -34.89 -17.40
CA ASP A 258 7.32 -35.95 -17.61
C ASP A 258 6.04 -35.45 -18.31
N GLY A 259 5.97 -34.16 -18.66
CA GLY A 259 4.83 -33.52 -19.31
C GLY A 259 3.65 -33.24 -18.37
N LYS A 260 3.72 -33.62 -17.09
CA LYS A 260 2.62 -33.43 -16.14
C LYS A 260 2.60 -31.99 -15.62
N PRO A 261 1.41 -31.35 -15.56
CA PRO A 261 1.27 -30.01 -15.01
C PRO A 261 1.44 -30.06 -13.49
N THR A 262 2.32 -29.21 -12.96
CA THR A 262 2.56 -29.02 -11.53
C THR A 262 2.19 -27.60 -11.17
N MET A 263 1.30 -27.44 -10.19
CA MET A 263 0.89 -26.13 -9.69
C MET A 263 2.08 -25.42 -9.06
N VAL A 264 2.29 -24.16 -9.42
CA VAL A 264 3.35 -23.35 -8.82
C VAL A 264 2.86 -22.78 -7.49
N ARG A 265 3.52 -23.16 -6.39
CA ARG A 265 3.12 -22.80 -5.02
C ARG A 265 4.10 -21.86 -4.33
N ASP A 266 5.31 -21.78 -4.86
CA ASP A 266 6.45 -21.07 -4.31
C ASP A 266 6.74 -19.74 -5.03
N ALA A 267 5.92 -19.37 -6.01
CA ALA A 267 6.01 -18.07 -6.63
C ALA A 267 5.55 -16.95 -5.68
N TRP A 268 6.11 -15.75 -5.90
CA TRP A 268 5.56 -14.52 -5.36
C TRP A 268 4.28 -14.10 -6.09
N GLY A 269 4.27 -14.29 -7.41
CA GLY A 269 3.15 -13.98 -8.28
C GLY A 269 3.45 -14.42 -9.70
N PHE A 270 2.53 -14.15 -10.62
CA PHE A 270 2.75 -14.39 -12.04
C PHE A 270 2.02 -13.34 -12.88
N SER A 271 2.45 -13.16 -14.13
CA SER A 271 1.66 -12.45 -15.13
C SER A 271 1.48 -13.32 -16.35
N ASP A 272 0.25 -13.37 -16.86
CA ASP A 272 -0.08 -14.02 -18.13
C ASP A 272 0.19 -13.13 -19.36
N GLY A 273 0.72 -11.92 -19.15
CA GLY A 273 0.92 -10.90 -20.19
C GLY A 273 -0.30 -10.01 -20.42
N GLN A 274 -1.32 -10.06 -19.57
CA GLN A 274 -2.45 -9.13 -19.55
C GLN A 274 -2.76 -8.67 -18.12
N GLN A 275 -2.76 -9.61 -17.18
CA GLN A 275 -3.05 -9.41 -15.77
C GLN A 275 -1.87 -9.92 -14.93
N VAL A 276 -1.59 -9.24 -13.82
CA VAL A 276 -0.68 -9.73 -12.77
C VAL A 276 -1.49 -10.33 -11.65
N TYR A 277 -1.00 -11.41 -11.08
CA TYR A 277 -1.57 -12.07 -9.91
C TYR A 277 -0.51 -12.15 -8.81
N ILE A 278 -0.91 -11.86 -7.57
CA ILE A 278 -0.07 -12.01 -6.38
C ILE A 278 -0.46 -13.27 -5.62
N HIS A 279 0.52 -14.03 -5.15
CA HIS A 279 0.29 -15.19 -4.28
C HIS A 279 0.16 -14.71 -2.82
N ALA A 280 -1.04 -14.83 -2.26
CA ALA A 280 -1.35 -14.49 -0.88
C ALA A 280 -2.39 -15.48 -0.33
N GLN A 281 -2.38 -15.74 0.99
CA GLN A 281 -3.39 -16.60 1.65
C GLN A 281 -3.59 -17.98 0.96
N ASN A 282 -2.52 -18.57 0.42
CA ASN A 282 -2.51 -19.82 -0.36
C ASN A 282 -3.33 -19.79 -1.66
N ASP A 283 -3.53 -18.61 -2.25
CA ASP A 283 -4.21 -18.43 -3.53
C ASP A 283 -3.61 -17.27 -4.34
N TYR A 284 -4.02 -17.15 -5.60
CA TYR A 284 -3.55 -16.10 -6.50
C TYR A 284 -4.64 -15.06 -6.78
N PHE A 285 -4.42 -13.83 -6.32
CA PHE A 285 -5.39 -12.74 -6.47
C PHE A 285 -4.97 -11.76 -7.57
N PRO A 286 -5.91 -11.26 -8.38
CA PRO A 286 -5.60 -10.29 -9.42
C PRO A 286 -5.13 -8.98 -8.79
N LEU A 287 -3.95 -8.53 -9.19
CA LEU A 287 -3.34 -7.29 -8.74
C LEU A 287 -3.72 -6.14 -9.66
N LYS A 288 -4.48 -5.17 -9.15
CA LYS A 288 -4.98 -3.99 -9.85
C LYS A 288 -4.00 -2.83 -9.67
N LYS A 289 -3.51 -2.25 -10.76
CA LYS A 289 -2.73 -1.01 -10.72
C LYS A 289 -3.69 0.17 -10.62
N VAL A 290 -3.64 0.94 -9.53
CA VAL A 290 -4.47 2.13 -9.31
C VAL A 290 -3.54 3.30 -8.99
N GLY A 291 -3.33 4.19 -9.97
CA GLY A 291 -2.31 5.22 -9.89
C GLY A 291 -0.92 4.62 -9.64
N ARG A 292 -0.28 5.03 -8.54
CA ARG A 292 1.05 4.55 -8.10
C ARG A 292 1.00 3.37 -7.13
N ARG A 293 -0.12 2.67 -7.05
CA ARG A 293 -0.32 1.57 -6.10
C ARG A 293 -0.78 0.32 -6.80
N PHE A 294 -0.48 -0.81 -6.17
CA PHE A 294 -1.02 -2.11 -6.55
C PHE A 294 -1.96 -2.58 -5.44
N LEU A 295 -3.20 -2.88 -5.81
CA LEU A 295 -4.28 -3.24 -4.91
C LEU A 295 -4.83 -4.61 -5.29
N PHE A 296 -5.36 -5.38 -4.36
CA PHE A 296 -6.07 -6.61 -4.66
C PHE A 296 -7.10 -6.94 -3.58
N ASP A 297 -8.12 -7.70 -3.95
CA ASP A 297 -9.17 -8.14 -3.05
C ASP A 297 -8.86 -9.57 -2.59
N ALA A 298 -8.86 -9.80 -1.27
CA ALA A 298 -8.59 -11.10 -0.66
C ALA A 298 -9.50 -11.32 0.56
N TYR A 299 -9.42 -12.50 1.19
CA TYR A 299 -10.23 -12.79 2.37
C TYR A 299 -9.79 -11.90 3.54
N ALA A 300 -10.74 -11.31 4.26
CA ALA A 300 -10.44 -10.50 5.43
C ALA A 300 -9.84 -11.37 6.54
N SER A 301 -8.88 -10.80 7.26
CA SER A 301 -8.31 -11.43 8.46
C SER A 301 -9.28 -11.25 9.63
N THR A 302 -9.58 -12.31 10.41
CA THR A 302 -10.53 -12.25 11.54
C THR A 302 -10.11 -11.31 12.67
N ASN A 303 -8.85 -10.87 12.70
CA ASN A 303 -8.30 -10.09 13.81
C ASN A 303 -8.41 -8.56 13.61
N ALA A 304 -9.21 -8.09 12.65
CA ALA A 304 -9.43 -6.66 12.39
C ALA A 304 -10.29 -5.94 13.46
N ALA A 305 -10.64 -6.58 14.58
CA ALA A 305 -11.53 -6.02 15.60
C ALA A 305 -10.91 -4.89 16.46
N SER A 306 -9.65 -4.53 16.25
CA SER A 306 -9.05 -3.31 16.82
C SER A 306 -8.15 -2.65 15.78
N PRO A 307 -8.27 -1.33 15.52
CA PRO A 307 -7.39 -0.57 14.64
C PRO A 307 -5.89 -0.73 14.97
N ALA A 308 -5.57 -1.01 16.25
CA ALA A 308 -4.20 -1.23 16.73
C ALA A 308 -3.65 -2.65 16.49
N ILE A 309 -4.50 -3.62 16.12
CA ILE A 309 -4.11 -5.04 15.93
C ILE A 309 -4.04 -5.41 14.44
N ALA A 310 -4.47 -4.51 13.54
CA ALA A 310 -4.49 -4.73 12.10
C ALA A 310 -3.12 -4.56 11.40
N THR A 311 -2.04 -4.38 12.14
CA THR A 311 -0.64 -4.32 11.65
C THR A 311 -0.03 -5.69 11.37
N GLY A 312 -0.86 -6.72 11.17
CA GLY A 312 -0.41 -8.02 10.66
C GLY A 312 -0.03 -7.91 9.18
N ALA A 313 1.21 -7.49 8.90
CA ALA A 313 1.72 -7.41 7.54
C ALA A 313 1.77 -8.82 6.91
N LEU A 314 0.91 -9.07 5.93
CA LEU A 314 1.00 -10.27 5.10
C LEU A 314 2.22 -10.09 4.19
N VAL A 315 3.26 -10.92 4.33
CA VAL A 315 4.37 -10.91 3.36
C VAL A 315 3.91 -11.74 2.17
N GLY A 316 3.62 -11.08 1.05
CA GLY A 316 3.36 -11.75 -0.21
C GLY A 316 4.66 -12.32 -0.77
N GLY A 317 4.69 -13.62 -1.02
CA GLY A 317 5.67 -14.27 -1.89
C GLY A 317 7.08 -14.54 -1.36
N VAL A 318 7.62 -15.67 -1.79
CA VAL A 318 8.73 -16.40 -1.18
C VAL A 318 10.07 -15.92 -1.73
N VAL A 319 10.86 -15.18 -0.95
CA VAL A 319 12.30 -15.07 -1.21
C VAL A 319 13.07 -15.66 -0.04
N GLY A 320 13.42 -16.95 -0.20
CA GLY A 320 14.43 -17.64 0.61
C GLY A 320 13.95 -18.29 1.92
N GLY A 321 12.65 -18.39 2.15
CA GLY A 321 12.07 -19.05 3.32
C GLY A 321 10.60 -18.69 3.43
N VAL A 322 9.75 -19.69 3.60
CA VAL A 322 8.31 -19.52 3.79
C VAL A 322 8.07 -18.60 4.99
N VAL A 323 7.62 -17.37 4.73
CA VAL A 323 7.01 -16.53 5.75
C VAL A 323 5.61 -16.19 5.27
N THR A 324 4.74 -17.20 5.26
CA THR A 324 3.30 -17.01 5.37
C THR A 324 3.04 -16.29 6.69
N VAL A 325 2.90 -14.97 6.66
CA VAL A 325 2.38 -14.21 7.81
C VAL A 325 0.86 -14.36 7.81
N VAL A 326 0.37 -15.59 7.97
CA VAL A 326 -0.94 -15.76 8.61
C VAL A 326 -0.63 -15.56 10.09
N VAL A 327 -0.72 -14.31 10.57
CA VAL A 327 -0.71 -14.02 12.01
C VAL A 327 -1.96 -14.68 12.59
N GLY A 328 -1.87 -15.96 12.98
CA GLY A 328 -2.69 -16.67 13.97
C GLY A 328 -4.23 -16.52 13.94
N GLY A 329 -4.81 -15.86 12.95
CA GLY A 329 -6.24 -15.64 12.81
C GLY A 329 -6.77 -16.60 11.76
N ALA A 330 -7.87 -17.28 12.08
CA ALA A 330 -8.68 -17.92 11.06
C ALA A 330 -8.97 -16.87 9.97
N THR A 331 -8.85 -17.19 8.68
CA THR A 331 -9.41 -16.29 7.67
C THR A 331 -10.93 -16.34 7.81
N ASN A 332 -11.60 -15.18 7.88
CA ASN A 332 -13.04 -15.19 7.74
C ASN A 332 -13.33 -15.33 6.26
N ASN A 333 -13.49 -16.57 5.81
CA ASN A 333 -13.78 -16.88 4.41
C ASN A 333 -15.07 -16.22 3.91
N ASN A 334 -15.87 -15.63 4.81
CA ASN A 334 -17.10 -14.93 4.47
C ASN A 334 -16.93 -13.44 4.21
N THR A 335 -15.77 -12.81 4.42
CA THR A 335 -15.56 -11.36 4.18
C THR A 335 -14.42 -11.14 3.21
N ILE A 336 -14.62 -10.26 2.23
CA ILE A 336 -13.58 -9.80 1.31
C ILE A 336 -13.10 -8.43 1.81
N GLN A 337 -11.81 -8.18 1.71
CA GLN A 337 -11.17 -6.93 2.07
C GLN A 337 -10.15 -6.57 0.99
N THR A 338 -10.04 -5.28 0.69
CA THR A 338 -9.01 -4.78 -0.21
C THR A 338 -7.70 -4.58 0.54
N TYR A 339 -6.64 -5.04 -0.08
CA TYR A 339 -5.27 -4.89 0.36
C TYR A 339 -4.48 -4.07 -0.65
N TRP A 340 -3.42 -3.42 -0.18
CA TRP A 340 -2.43 -2.78 -1.02
C TRP A 340 -1.06 -3.42 -0.82
N LEU A 341 -0.28 -3.45 -1.89
CA LEU A 341 1.10 -3.91 -1.90
C LEU A 341 2.03 -2.72 -1.73
N ASN A 342 2.79 -2.72 -0.64
CA ASN A 342 3.83 -1.74 -0.39
C ASN A 342 5.00 -2.00 -1.35
N MET A 343 5.21 -1.07 -2.28
CA MET A 343 6.20 -1.21 -3.34
C MET A 343 7.65 -1.00 -2.88
N GLU A 344 7.83 -0.57 -1.62
CA GLU A 344 9.12 -0.52 -0.96
C GLU A 344 9.44 -1.84 -0.26
N THR A 345 8.52 -2.36 0.54
CA THR A 345 8.81 -3.49 1.44
C THR A 345 8.35 -4.84 0.89
N GLY A 346 7.47 -4.85 -0.11
CA GLY A 346 6.77 -6.03 -0.60
C GLY A 346 5.67 -6.53 0.35
N GLN A 347 5.36 -5.77 1.40
CA GLN A 347 4.29 -6.12 2.35
C GLN A 347 2.91 -5.88 1.76
N ILE A 348 1.96 -6.69 2.18
CA ILE A 348 0.54 -6.55 1.91
C ILE A 348 -0.11 -5.99 3.18
N GLN A 349 -0.83 -4.89 3.03
CA GLN A 349 -1.52 -4.23 4.13
C GLN A 349 -2.99 -4.00 3.78
N ALA A 350 -3.87 -4.16 4.76
CA ALA A 350 -5.28 -3.84 4.60
C ALA A 350 -5.43 -2.33 4.34
N VAL A 351 -6.27 -1.95 3.37
CA VAL A 351 -6.47 -0.52 3.10
C VAL A 351 -7.20 0.18 4.26
N SER A 352 -8.04 -0.54 5.01
CA SER A 352 -8.77 0.01 6.16
C SER A 352 -7.89 0.50 7.31
N SER A 353 -6.62 0.07 7.41
CA SER A 353 -5.68 0.57 8.43
C SER A 353 -4.96 1.86 8.02
N HIS A 354 -5.14 2.31 6.78
CA HIS A 354 -4.50 3.49 6.21
C HIS A 354 -5.57 4.31 5.48
N PRO A 355 -6.49 4.98 6.21
CA PRO A 355 -7.61 5.68 5.61
C PRO A 355 -7.17 6.81 4.68
N GLU A 356 -5.94 7.31 4.74
CA GLU A 356 -5.33 8.22 3.75
C GLU A 356 -5.11 7.59 2.38
N ILE A 357 -5.12 6.26 2.29
CA ILE A 357 -5.18 5.52 1.02
C ILE A 357 -6.61 5.52 0.47
N VAL A 358 -7.63 5.58 1.35
CA VAL A 358 -9.06 5.64 1.00
C VAL A 358 -9.53 7.07 0.73
N GLY A 359 -9.04 8.03 1.51
CA GLY A 359 -9.25 9.46 1.37
C GLY A 359 -8.11 10.03 0.57
N ALA A 360 -8.30 10.13 -0.75
CA ALA A 360 -7.36 10.83 -1.61
C ALA A 360 -6.96 12.16 -0.96
N THR A 361 -5.67 12.35 -0.73
CA THR A 361 -5.14 13.72 -0.66
C THR A 361 -5.63 14.46 -1.91
N PRO A 362 -5.86 15.79 -1.89
CA PRO A 362 -6.40 16.53 -3.03
C PRO A 362 -5.64 16.33 -4.37
N ARG A 363 -4.41 15.81 -4.32
CA ARG A 363 -3.59 15.46 -5.48
C ARG A 363 -3.93 14.13 -6.16
N SER A 364 -4.77 13.29 -5.55
CA SER A 364 -5.11 11.94 -6.05
C SER A 364 -6.61 11.77 -6.34
N SER A 365 -7.34 12.85 -6.64
CA SER A 365 -8.74 12.74 -7.05
C SER A 365 -8.84 12.39 -8.55
N ALA A 366 -9.73 11.47 -8.90
CA ALA A 366 -10.08 11.23 -10.29
C ALA A 366 -10.88 12.43 -10.81
N ARG A 367 -10.44 13.03 -11.92
CA ARG A 367 -11.22 14.07 -12.57
C ARG A 367 -12.30 13.44 -13.44
N CYS A 368 -13.57 13.60 -13.06
CA CYS A 368 -14.71 13.12 -13.82
C CYS A 368 -15.36 14.29 -14.55
N ILE A 369 -15.38 14.25 -15.88
CA ILE A 369 -15.92 15.30 -16.74
C ILE A 369 -17.18 14.75 -17.42
N ILE A 370 -18.32 15.30 -17.05
CA ILE A 370 -19.62 14.90 -17.56
C ILE A 370 -20.14 16.03 -18.45
N TYR A 371 -20.51 15.73 -19.69
CA TYR A 371 -21.03 16.72 -20.61
C TYR A 371 -22.36 16.30 -21.22
N TYR A 372 -23.22 17.29 -21.47
CA TYR A 372 -24.51 17.10 -22.14
C TYR A 372 -24.47 17.82 -23.48
N ARG A 373 -24.53 17.03 -24.55
CA ARG A 373 -24.77 17.53 -25.89
C ARG A 373 -26.27 17.70 -26.11
N GLY A 374 -26.77 18.94 -25.99
CA GLY A 374 -28.15 19.25 -26.32
C GLY A 374 -28.31 19.40 -27.83
N ASP A 375 -29.40 18.89 -28.40
CA ASP A 375 -29.71 19.21 -29.79
C ASP A 375 -30.17 20.66 -29.91
N LYS A 376 -29.60 21.42 -30.85
CA LYS A 376 -29.66 22.90 -30.90
C LYS A 376 -31.08 23.49 -31.02
N ALA A 377 -32.09 22.66 -31.23
CA ALA A 377 -33.47 23.08 -31.48
C ALA A 377 -34.52 22.47 -30.55
N LYS A 378 -34.18 21.55 -29.62
CA LYS A 378 -35.21 20.76 -28.90
C LYS A 378 -34.97 20.49 -27.43
N ASP A 379 -33.74 20.60 -26.93
CA ASP A 379 -33.44 20.25 -25.55
C ASP A 379 -33.16 21.51 -24.71
N ASP A 380 -34.11 21.89 -23.86
CA ASP A 380 -33.97 22.92 -22.83
C ASP A 380 -33.94 22.34 -21.41
N LYS A 381 -34.24 21.04 -21.27
CA LYS A 381 -34.38 20.38 -19.98
C LYS A 381 -33.04 20.25 -19.28
N THR A 382 -32.92 20.91 -18.13
CA THR A 382 -31.84 20.68 -17.17
C THR A 382 -32.07 19.35 -16.47
N ILE A 383 -31.02 18.56 -16.30
CA ILE A 383 -31.07 17.30 -15.56
C ILE A 383 -30.28 17.41 -14.27
N LEU A 384 -30.68 16.64 -13.27
CA LEU A 384 -29.91 16.48 -12.06
C LEU A 384 -29.13 15.18 -12.14
N ILE A 385 -27.82 15.27 -12.02
CA ILE A 385 -26.94 14.11 -11.97
C ILE A 385 -26.61 13.84 -10.52
N ARG A 386 -26.83 12.60 -10.11
CA ARG A 386 -26.42 12.07 -8.82
C ARG A 386 -25.15 11.26 -9.01
N LEU A 387 -24.08 11.69 -8.36
CA LEU A 387 -22.84 10.94 -8.20
C LEU A 387 -22.85 10.35 -6.79
N SER A 388 -22.83 9.03 -6.65
CA SER A 388 -22.86 8.39 -5.35
C SER A 388 -21.80 7.31 -5.22
N ASN A 389 -21.26 7.19 -4.01
CA ASN A 389 -20.62 5.96 -3.53
C ASN A 389 -21.45 5.39 -2.38
N GLN A 390 -20.98 4.30 -1.76
CA GLN A 390 -21.70 3.64 -0.67
C GLN A 390 -21.98 4.54 0.54
N SER A 391 -21.29 5.68 0.69
CA SER A 391 -21.35 6.57 1.86
C SER A 391 -21.69 8.04 1.58
N ASP A 392 -21.55 8.52 0.35
CA ASP A 392 -21.70 9.93 -0.02
C ASP A 392 -22.50 10.07 -1.34
N THR A 393 -23.28 11.14 -1.44
CA THR A 393 -24.12 11.44 -2.60
C THR A 393 -24.01 12.91 -2.95
N LEU A 394 -23.34 13.19 -4.07
CA LEU A 394 -23.22 14.51 -4.65
C LEU A 394 -24.25 14.70 -5.76
N ARG A 395 -24.93 15.85 -5.76
CA ARG A 395 -25.86 16.23 -6.83
C ARG A 395 -25.34 17.43 -7.61
N ARG A 396 -25.46 17.39 -8.94
CA ARG A 396 -25.04 18.45 -9.85
C ARG A 396 -26.04 18.62 -10.98
N GLU A 397 -26.39 19.87 -11.28
CA GLU A 397 -27.20 20.18 -12.45
C GLU A 397 -26.35 20.12 -13.71
N LEU A 398 -26.86 19.46 -14.75
CA LEU A 398 -26.26 19.45 -16.09
C LEU A 398 -27.27 20.02 -17.09
N LYS A 399 -26.89 21.13 -17.71
CA LYS A 399 -27.71 21.85 -18.70
C LYS A 399 -27.34 21.39 -20.12
N PRO A 400 -28.26 21.52 -21.09
CA PRO A 400 -27.92 21.33 -22.49
C PRO A 400 -26.71 22.18 -22.89
N ASN A 401 -25.72 21.56 -23.54
CA ASN A 401 -24.46 22.19 -23.94
C ASN A 401 -23.68 22.77 -22.75
N SER A 402 -23.66 22.06 -21.63
CA SER A 402 -22.80 22.39 -20.49
C SER A 402 -21.92 21.22 -20.06
N ILE A 403 -21.00 21.52 -19.15
CA ILE A 403 -20.02 20.60 -18.60
C ILE A 403 -20.14 20.67 -17.08
N VAL A 404 -20.07 19.52 -16.43
CA VAL A 404 -19.88 19.39 -14.98
C VAL A 404 -18.57 18.64 -14.78
N GLU A 405 -17.64 19.27 -14.06
CA GLU A 405 -16.42 18.63 -13.59
C GLU A 405 -16.60 18.26 -12.12
N VAL A 406 -16.30 17.01 -11.78
CA VAL A 406 -16.32 16.52 -10.40
C VAL A 406 -14.98 15.89 -10.08
N GLU A 407 -14.42 16.26 -8.94
CA GLU A 407 -13.31 15.54 -8.34
C GLU A 407 -13.84 14.36 -7.53
N TRP A 408 -13.40 13.17 -7.89
CA TRP A 408 -13.77 11.93 -7.21
C TRP A 408 -12.61 11.46 -6.34
N THR A 409 -12.80 11.52 -5.03
CA THR A 409 -11.72 11.23 -4.05
C THR A 409 -11.67 9.77 -3.63
N SER A 410 -12.70 8.97 -3.94
CA SER A 410 -12.72 7.56 -3.54
C SER A 410 -12.09 6.67 -4.61
N LEU A 411 -10.80 6.37 -4.42
CA LEU A 411 -10.01 5.52 -5.32
C LEU A 411 -10.52 4.07 -5.40
N LEU A 412 -11.23 3.64 -4.36
CA LEU A 412 -11.68 2.27 -4.16
C LEU A 412 -13.18 2.07 -4.36
N SER A 413 -13.96 3.15 -4.29
CA SER A 413 -15.40 3.03 -4.50
C SER A 413 -15.72 3.17 -5.97
N GLU A 414 -16.62 2.31 -6.42
CA GLU A 414 -17.31 2.51 -7.67
C GLU A 414 -18.06 3.85 -7.63
N LEU A 415 -17.81 4.69 -8.63
CA LEU A 415 -18.58 5.87 -8.93
C LEU A 415 -19.86 5.44 -9.64
N SER A 416 -21.01 5.66 -8.99
CA SER A 416 -22.32 5.53 -9.62
C SER A 416 -22.80 6.89 -10.09
N LEU A 417 -22.97 7.04 -11.41
CA LEU A 417 -23.50 8.21 -12.11
C LEU A 417 -24.94 7.93 -12.55
N CYS A 418 -25.90 8.59 -11.92
CA CYS A 418 -27.32 8.45 -12.28
C CYS A 418 -27.87 9.79 -12.78
N ALA A 419 -28.63 9.77 -13.87
CA ALA A 419 -29.52 10.89 -14.20
C ALA A 419 -30.80 10.76 -13.36
N GLU A 420 -31.08 11.69 -12.46
CA GLU A 420 -32.34 11.71 -11.70
C GLU A 420 -33.49 12.09 -12.65
N SER A 421 -34.11 11.07 -13.24
CA SER A 421 -35.31 11.15 -14.07
C SER A 421 -36.17 9.91 -13.82
N GLU A 422 -37.45 9.94 -14.20
CA GLU A 422 -38.40 8.85 -13.94
C GLU A 422 -37.92 7.47 -14.46
N ASN A 423 -37.00 7.44 -15.45
CA ASN A 423 -36.38 6.23 -16.00
C ASN A 423 -34.85 6.34 -16.11
N GLY A 424 -34.19 7.01 -15.17
CA GLY A 424 -32.75 7.22 -15.23
C GLY A 424 -31.95 5.94 -15.02
N GLU A 425 -31.16 5.53 -16.00
CA GLU A 425 -30.18 4.47 -15.82
C GLU A 425 -28.96 5.02 -15.05
N CYS A 426 -28.49 4.23 -14.08
CA CYS A 426 -27.22 4.51 -13.41
C CYS A 426 -26.09 3.79 -14.16
N PHE A 427 -25.00 4.50 -14.40
CA PHE A 427 -23.75 3.94 -14.87
C PHE A 427 -22.78 3.84 -13.70
N SER A 428 -22.20 2.67 -13.50
CA SER A 428 -21.22 2.46 -12.43
C SER A 428 -19.86 2.10 -13.03
N LEU A 429 -18.80 2.73 -12.51
CA LEU A 429 -17.42 2.44 -12.89
C LEU A 429 -16.46 2.71 -11.73
N GLN A 430 -15.24 2.21 -11.80
CA GLN A 430 -14.14 2.72 -10.99
C GLN A 430 -13.35 3.77 -11.79
N PRO A 431 -13.35 5.06 -11.41
CA PRO A 431 -12.64 6.10 -12.16
C PRO A 431 -11.12 5.87 -12.17
N ASP A 432 -10.49 6.07 -13.33
CA ASP A 432 -9.04 6.10 -13.44
C ASP A 432 -8.52 7.42 -12.87
N VAL A 433 -7.60 7.37 -11.93
CA VAL A 433 -7.09 8.57 -11.25
C VAL A 433 -5.85 9.15 -11.92
N SER A 434 -5.28 8.42 -12.87
CA SER A 434 -4.12 8.87 -13.66
C SER A 434 -4.52 9.76 -14.83
N ILE A 435 -5.78 9.65 -15.29
CA ILE A 435 -6.30 10.40 -16.44
C ILE A 435 -7.71 10.95 -16.16
N PRO A 436 -8.16 12.00 -16.87
CA PRO A 436 -9.56 12.42 -16.78
C PRO A 436 -10.51 11.35 -17.32
N ASN A 437 -11.60 11.11 -16.62
CA ASN A 437 -12.68 10.21 -17.00
C ASN A 437 -13.79 11.01 -17.67
N TYR A 438 -14.18 10.63 -18.88
CA TYR A 438 -15.16 11.37 -19.67
C TYR A 438 -16.47 10.62 -19.80
N PHE A 439 -17.57 11.33 -19.54
CA PHE A 439 -18.92 10.80 -19.64
C PHE A 439 -19.79 11.71 -20.49
N GLN A 440 -20.56 11.10 -21.38
CA GLN A 440 -21.59 11.79 -22.13
C GLN A 440 -22.95 11.42 -21.58
N TYR A 441 -23.74 12.43 -21.29
CA TYR A 441 -25.18 12.27 -21.12
C TYR A 441 -25.87 12.33 -22.49
N LEU A 442 -26.66 11.30 -22.78
CA LEU A 442 -27.49 11.20 -23.98
C LEU A 442 -28.97 11.31 -23.57
N PRO A 443 -29.71 12.31 -24.07
CA PRO A 443 -31.14 12.41 -23.82
C PRO A 443 -31.88 11.23 -24.46
N ALA A 444 -33.03 10.86 -23.89
CA ALA A 444 -33.90 9.82 -24.43
C ALA A 444 -34.26 10.15 -25.89
N GLY A 445 -33.79 9.34 -26.84
CA GLY A 445 -34.11 9.50 -28.25
C GLY A 445 -35.56 9.08 -28.53
N ALA A 446 -36.13 9.53 -29.66
CA ALA A 446 -37.53 9.25 -30.05
C ALA A 446 -37.92 7.76 -30.13
N ARG A 447 -36.98 6.82 -29.99
CA ARG A 447 -37.20 5.36 -29.98
C ARG A 447 -36.78 4.65 -28.68
N LYS A 448 -36.08 5.31 -27.76
CA LYS A 448 -35.66 4.74 -26.46
C LYS A 448 -36.07 5.70 -25.35
N ASN A 449 -37.02 5.27 -24.53
CA ASN A 449 -37.53 6.04 -23.38
C ASN A 449 -36.54 6.12 -22.19
N SER A 450 -35.28 5.70 -22.35
CA SER A 450 -34.28 5.75 -21.29
C SER A 450 -33.20 6.79 -21.59
N TYR A 451 -32.81 7.47 -20.52
CA TYR A 451 -31.69 8.40 -20.49
C TYR A 451 -30.44 7.62 -20.09
N SER A 452 -29.32 7.83 -20.79
CA SER A 452 -28.09 7.08 -20.52
C SER A 452 -26.89 8.00 -20.34
N ILE A 453 -26.12 7.76 -19.28
CA ILE A 453 -24.76 8.27 -19.13
C ILE A 453 -23.81 7.18 -19.61
N THR A 454 -22.91 7.51 -20.53
CA THR A 454 -21.98 6.54 -21.12
C THR A 454 -20.54 7.04 -21.10
N PRO A 455 -19.54 6.16 -20.89
CA PRO A 455 -18.14 6.53 -20.95
C PRO A 455 -17.74 6.84 -22.40
N VAL A 456 -16.84 7.82 -22.56
CA VAL A 456 -16.37 8.30 -23.88
C VAL A 456 -14.85 8.29 -23.93
N LYS A 457 -14.29 7.97 -25.10
CA LYS A 457 -12.84 8.08 -25.32
C LYS A 457 -12.39 9.54 -25.21
N GLU A 458 -11.22 9.78 -24.62
CA GLU A 458 -10.68 11.13 -24.38
C GLU A 458 -10.68 12.00 -25.65
N GLN A 459 -10.20 11.48 -26.78
CA GLN A 459 -10.11 12.25 -28.03
C GLN A 459 -11.47 12.78 -28.50
N GLU A 460 -12.51 11.96 -28.40
CA GLU A 460 -13.88 12.32 -28.75
C GLU A 460 -14.46 13.33 -27.75
N ALA A 461 -14.25 13.10 -26.46
CA ALA A 461 -14.72 14.01 -25.42
C ALA A 461 -14.06 15.40 -25.56
N VAL A 462 -12.74 15.47 -25.73
CA VAL A 462 -11.99 16.74 -25.90
C VAL A 462 -12.51 17.54 -27.09
N PHE A 463 -12.86 16.89 -28.20
CA PHE A 463 -13.47 17.56 -29.35
C PHE A 463 -14.81 18.23 -28.98
N TYR A 464 -15.70 17.51 -28.28
CA TYR A 464 -16.99 18.07 -27.87
C TYR A 464 -16.87 19.15 -26.80
N LEU A 465 -15.96 19.00 -25.84
CA LEU A 465 -15.71 20.01 -24.81
C LEU A 465 -15.26 21.34 -25.44
N LYS A 466 -14.45 21.32 -26.49
CA LYS A 466 -14.07 22.53 -27.25
C LYS A 466 -15.29 23.19 -27.89
N GLN A 467 -16.20 22.42 -28.49
CA GLN A 467 -17.43 22.95 -29.09
C GLN A 467 -18.36 23.59 -28.05
N ILE A 468 -18.54 22.92 -26.91
CA ILE A 468 -19.37 23.43 -25.81
C ILE A 468 -18.80 24.74 -25.27
N ARG A 469 -17.50 24.79 -24.96
CA ARG A 469 -16.84 26.02 -24.47
C ARG A 469 -16.94 27.17 -25.47
N TYR A 470 -16.71 26.91 -26.76
CA TYR A 470 -16.87 27.91 -27.81
C TYR A 470 -18.31 28.45 -27.90
N ALA A 471 -19.32 27.59 -27.73
CA ALA A 471 -20.72 28.02 -27.69
C ALA A 471 -21.01 28.89 -26.47
N GLN A 472 -20.52 28.51 -25.29
CA GLN A 472 -20.68 29.26 -24.04
C GLN A 472 -20.01 30.65 -24.11
N GLU A 473 -18.79 30.74 -24.63
CA GLU A 473 -18.08 32.01 -24.83
C GLU A 473 -18.83 32.96 -25.77
N ASN A 474 -19.39 32.44 -26.85
CA ASN A 474 -20.17 33.24 -27.80
C ASN A 474 -21.51 33.69 -27.21
N ALA A 475 -22.16 32.87 -26.40
CA ALA A 475 -23.37 33.26 -25.67
C ALA A 475 -23.08 34.43 -24.72
N ALA A 476 -22.02 34.31 -23.91
CA ALA A 476 -21.59 35.36 -22.99
C ALA A 476 -21.27 36.69 -23.71
N LYS A 477 -20.61 36.64 -24.88
CA LYS A 477 -20.32 37.83 -25.69
C LYS A 477 -21.57 38.52 -26.26
N LYS A 478 -22.65 37.77 -26.51
CA LYS A 478 -23.92 38.34 -26.99
C LYS A 478 -24.67 39.02 -25.84
N GLU A 479 -24.69 38.41 -24.66
CA GLU A 479 -25.30 38.99 -23.46
C GLU A 479 -24.59 40.29 -23.03
N GLY A 480 -23.26 40.32 -23.08
CA GLY A 480 -22.47 41.51 -22.72
C GLY A 480 -22.51 42.67 -23.73
N LYS A 481 -23.11 42.51 -24.91
CA LYS A 481 -23.33 43.60 -25.90
C LYS A 481 -24.74 44.21 -25.82
N GLY A 482 -25.62 43.62 -25.02
CA GLY A 482 -26.99 44.09 -24.79
C GLY A 482 -27.17 44.91 -23.51
N GLN A 483 -26.09 45.09 -22.73
CA GLN A 483 -25.95 46.06 -21.65
C GLN A 483 -25.19 47.26 -22.17
#